data_AF-A0A944N831-F1
#
_entry.id   AF-A0A944N831-F1
#
_cell.length_a   1.000
_cell.length_b   1.000
_cell.length_c   1.000
_cell.angle_alpha   90.00
_cell.angle_beta   90.00
_cell.angle_gamma   90.00
#
_symmetry.space_group_name_H-M   'P 1'
#
loop_
_entity.id
_entity.type
_entity.pdbx_description
1 polymer ?
#
loop_
_entity_poly.entity_id
_entity_poly.type
_entity_poly.pdbx_seq_one_letter_code
_entity_poly.pdbx_strand_id
1 'polypeptide(L)'
;MDQRWSIKRKRLIIYPAFQAKFIGYMVIPIILQAIISFFAVYLFVGRFEQLGVEVGLPKDHIFFAFMDLQQRYLLIAYLISATIISILLGIVGLYLSHRVAGPIYRLRESLRDMNQKDTLHSITFRKNDFFHDLLPIFNRHIEVVKSKIECRNSDKE
;
A
#
# COMPACT_ATOMS: atom_id res chain seq x y z
N MET A 1 28.14 -23.47 -26.43
CA MET A 1 27.07 -22.45 -26.57
C MET A 1 26.58 -22.13 -25.17
N ASP A 2 27.15 -21.11 -24.55
CA ASP A 2 26.89 -20.79 -23.15
C ASP A 2 25.59 -19.99 -22.99
N GLN A 3 24.56 -20.65 -22.47
CA GLN A 3 23.29 -20.04 -22.05
C GLN A 3 23.52 -19.25 -20.76
N ARG A 4 23.86 -17.97 -20.89
CA ARG A 4 24.05 -17.05 -19.77
C ARG A 4 22.69 -16.49 -19.32
N TRP A 5 22.12 -17.04 -18.26
CA TRP A 5 20.87 -16.58 -17.66
C TRP A 5 20.95 -15.10 -17.26
N SER A 6 20.23 -14.23 -17.99
CA SER A 6 20.04 -12.82 -17.62
C SER A 6 19.06 -12.74 -16.45
N ILE A 7 19.56 -12.63 -15.22
CA ILE A 7 18.74 -12.27 -14.06
C ILE A 7 18.25 -10.84 -14.29
N LYS A 8 17.07 -10.67 -14.91
CA LYS A 8 16.39 -9.37 -15.01
C LYS A 8 16.05 -8.93 -13.58
N ARG A 9 16.87 -8.04 -13.02
CA ARG A 9 16.64 -7.44 -11.70
C ARG A 9 15.24 -6.79 -11.68
N LYS A 10 14.30 -7.40 -10.95
CA LYS A 10 12.99 -6.79 -10.69
C LYS A 10 13.21 -5.65 -9.70
N ARG A 11 13.44 -4.44 -10.21
CA ARG A 11 13.56 -3.24 -9.38
C ARG A 11 12.18 -2.95 -8.79
N LEU A 12 11.98 -3.32 -7.52
CA LEU A 12 10.70 -3.18 -6.81
C LEU A 12 10.35 -1.70 -6.55
N ILE A 13 11.38 -0.86 -6.42
CA ILE A 13 11.25 0.58 -6.22
C ILE A 13 11.51 1.28 -7.55
N ILE A 14 10.43 1.70 -8.20
CA ILE A 14 10.47 2.38 -9.51
C ILE A 14 10.27 3.89 -9.31
N TYR A 15 9.40 4.26 -8.37
CA TYR A 15 9.03 5.65 -8.13
C TYR A 15 9.05 5.97 -6.63
N PRO A 16 10.25 6.10 -6.02
CA PRO A 16 10.44 6.07 -4.56
C PRO A 16 9.65 7.16 -3.83
N ALA A 17 9.58 8.36 -4.38
CA ALA A 17 8.85 9.48 -3.76
C ALA A 17 7.34 9.22 -3.66
N PHE A 18 6.73 8.62 -4.71
CA PHE A 18 5.32 8.24 -4.69
C PHE A 18 5.10 7.01 -3.81
N GLN A 19 5.94 5.99 -3.95
CA GLN A 19 5.81 4.74 -3.21
C GLN A 19 5.96 4.95 -1.71
N ALA A 20 6.87 5.83 -1.26
CA ALA A 20 7.02 6.16 0.15
C ALA A 20 5.78 6.84 0.73
N LYS A 21 5.20 7.81 0.02
CA LYS A 21 3.94 8.46 0.43
C LYS A 21 2.79 7.46 0.47
N PHE A 22 2.66 6.63 -0.55
CA PHE A 22 1.62 5.60 -0.63
C PHE A 22 1.72 4.56 0.50
N ILE A 23 2.92 4.07 0.77
CA ILE A 23 3.17 3.15 1.89
C ILE A 23 2.90 3.85 3.22
N GLY A 24 3.30 5.11 3.38
CA GLY A 24 2.98 5.92 4.56
C GLY A 24 1.48 6.02 4.81
N TYR A 25 0.69 6.34 3.79
CA TYR A 25 -0.78 6.38 3.89
C TYR A 25 -1.41 5.02 4.24
N MET A 26 -0.77 3.90 3.90
CA MET A 26 -1.23 2.56 4.26
C MET A 26 -0.82 2.15 5.68
N VAL A 27 0.39 2.49 6.10
CA VAL A 27 0.98 2.02 7.38
C VAL A 27 0.54 2.87 8.56
N ILE A 28 0.39 4.19 8.38
CA ILE A 28 0.01 5.12 9.47
C ILE A 28 -1.34 4.71 10.13
N PRO A 29 -2.42 4.42 9.37
CA PRO A 29 -3.68 3.98 9.97
C PRO A 29 -3.56 2.68 10.75
N ILE A 30 -2.69 1.75 10.32
CA ILE A 30 -2.46 0.46 11.01
C ILE A 30 -1.82 0.70 12.37
N ILE A 31 -0.79 1.55 12.42
CA ILE A 31 -0.13 1.92 13.67
C ILE A 31 -1.11 2.64 14.59
N LEU A 32 -1.88 3.60 14.06
CA LEU A 32 -2.85 4.35 14.84
C LEU A 32 -3.94 3.43 15.42
N GLN A 33 -4.48 2.51 14.61
CA GLN A 33 -5.43 1.50 15.06
C GLN A 33 -4.84 0.64 16.18
N ALA A 34 -3.57 0.21 16.05
CA ALA A 34 -2.91 -0.59 17.07
C ALA A 34 -2.72 0.18 18.39
N ILE A 35 -2.45 1.48 18.33
CA ILE A 35 -2.36 2.34 19.52
C ILE A 35 -3.74 2.46 20.16
N ILE A 36 -4.77 2.79 19.37
CA ILE A 36 -6.16 2.95 19.86
C ILE A 36 -6.64 1.65 20.53
N SER A 37 -6.44 0.50 19.88
CA SER A 37 -6.83 -0.79 20.43
C SER A 37 -6.08 -1.16 21.70
N PHE A 38 -4.78 -0.83 21.80
CA PHE A 38 -4.01 -1.02 23.04
C PHE A 38 -4.60 -0.20 24.19
N PHE A 39 -4.87 1.09 23.96
CA PHE A 39 -5.49 1.94 24.97
C PHE A 39 -6.89 1.47 25.35
N ALA A 40 -7.69 0.99 24.40
CA ALA A 40 -9.01 0.45 24.66
C ALA A 40 -8.96 -0.78 25.60
N VAL A 41 -8.02 -1.71 25.36
CA VAL A 41 -7.81 -2.87 26.23
C VAL A 41 -7.34 -2.44 27.63
N TYR A 42 -6.41 -1.49 27.71
CA TYR A 42 -5.92 -0.97 28.99
C TYR A 42 -7.05 -0.33 29.83
N LEU A 43 -7.86 0.54 29.21
CA LEU A 43 -9.00 1.16 29.87
C LEU A 43 -10.07 0.13 30.28
N PHE A 44 -10.31 -0.87 29.43
CA PHE A 44 -11.26 -1.94 29.71
C PHE A 44 -10.86 -2.75 30.95
N VAL A 45 -9.60 -3.19 31.03
CA VAL A 45 -9.10 -3.94 32.19
C VAL A 45 -9.17 -3.10 33.47
N GLY A 46 -8.72 -1.84 33.42
CA GLY A 46 -8.78 -0.95 34.58
C GLY A 46 -10.22 -0.69 35.06
N ARG A 47 -11.18 -0.55 34.13
CA ARG A 47 -12.61 -0.43 34.50
C ARG A 47 -13.14 -1.72 35.14
N PHE A 48 -12.70 -2.87 34.66
CA PHE A 48 -13.14 -4.16 35.17
C PHE A 48 -12.62 -4.45 36.59
N GLU A 49 -11.39 -4.05 36.90
CA GLU A 49 -10.86 -4.08 38.26
C GLU A 49 -11.65 -3.18 39.21
N GLN A 50 -11.99 -1.96 38.77
CA GLN A 50 -12.81 -1.03 39.57
C GLN A 50 -14.19 -1.63 39.89
N LEU A 51 -14.83 -2.27 38.92
CA LEU A 51 -16.11 -2.96 39.14
C LEU A 51 -15.99 -4.06 40.20
N GLY A 52 -14.88 -4.82 40.21
CA GLY A 52 -14.62 -5.83 41.24
C GLY A 52 -14.61 -5.24 42.66
N VAL A 53 -13.98 -4.08 42.82
CA VAL A 53 -13.95 -3.36 44.11
C VAL A 53 -15.33 -2.79 44.46
N GLU A 54 -16.06 -2.23 43.49
CA GLU A 54 -17.41 -1.67 43.68
C GLU A 54 -18.42 -2.72 44.17
N VAL A 55 -18.31 -3.97 43.72
CA VAL A 55 -19.16 -5.08 44.20
C VAL A 55 -18.68 -5.69 45.52
N GLY A 56 -17.67 -5.10 46.16
CA GLY A 56 -17.19 -5.46 47.49
C GLY A 56 -16.11 -6.54 47.52
N LEU A 57 -15.47 -6.88 46.39
CA LEU A 57 -14.34 -7.82 46.40
C LEU A 57 -13.12 -7.13 47.03
N PRO A 58 -12.50 -7.72 48.07
CA PRO A 58 -11.28 -7.18 48.63
C PRO A 58 -10.12 -7.41 47.65
N LYS A 59 -9.11 -6.53 47.66
CA LYS A 59 -8.05 -6.51 46.63
C LYS A 59 -7.15 -7.75 46.61
N ASP A 60 -7.12 -8.50 47.71
CA ASP A 60 -6.44 -9.79 47.86
C ASP A 60 -7.27 -10.98 47.35
N HIS A 61 -8.49 -10.74 46.88
CA HIS A 61 -9.35 -11.78 46.33
C HIS A 61 -8.74 -12.38 45.05
N ILE A 62 -8.91 -13.70 44.87
CA ILE A 62 -8.38 -14.49 43.74
C ILE A 62 -8.79 -13.94 42.36
N PHE A 63 -9.90 -13.20 42.29
CA PHE A 63 -10.36 -12.48 41.10
C PHE A 63 -9.29 -11.54 40.53
N PHE A 64 -8.62 -10.74 41.38
CA PHE A 64 -7.63 -9.78 40.90
C PHE A 64 -6.35 -10.47 40.42
N ALA A 65 -5.92 -11.55 41.10
CA ALA A 65 -4.81 -12.39 40.62
C ALA A 65 -5.12 -13.07 39.28
N PHE A 66 -6.35 -13.57 39.11
CA PHE A 66 -6.82 -14.10 37.84
C PHE A 66 -6.88 -13.03 36.74
N MET A 67 -7.31 -11.81 37.08
CA MET A 67 -7.34 -10.68 36.15
C MET A 67 -5.95 -10.25 35.68
N ASP A 68 -4.96 -10.20 36.57
CA ASP A 68 -3.58 -9.89 36.18
C ASP A 68 -3.00 -10.94 35.22
N LEU A 69 -3.22 -12.23 35.52
CA LEU A 69 -2.85 -13.33 34.61
C LEU A 69 -3.54 -13.21 33.25
N GLN A 70 -4.84 -12.90 33.25
CA GLN A 70 -5.63 -12.73 32.02
C GLN A 70 -5.17 -11.51 31.21
N GLN A 71 -4.89 -10.39 31.87
CA GLN A 71 -4.37 -9.17 31.23
C GLN A 71 -3.04 -9.45 30.53
N ARG A 72 -2.13 -10.17 31.19
CA ARG A 72 -0.84 -10.55 30.61
C ARG A 72 -1.02 -11.42 29.36
N TYR A 73 -1.92 -12.41 29.42
CA TYR A 73 -2.23 -13.26 28.27
C TYR A 73 -2.84 -12.44 27.11
N LEU A 74 -3.81 -11.57 27.41
CA LEU A 74 -4.45 -10.69 26.42
C LEU A 74 -3.44 -9.78 25.74
N LEU A 75 -2.53 -9.16 26.50
CA LEU A 75 -1.47 -8.30 25.95
C LEU A 75 -0.53 -9.06 25.03
N ILE A 76 -0.08 -10.26 25.43
CA ILE A 76 0.80 -11.09 24.59
C ILE A 76 0.08 -11.53 23.32
N ALA A 77 -1.16 -12.02 23.44
CA ALA A 77 -1.97 -12.44 22.30
C ALA A 77 -2.23 -11.28 21.33
N TYR A 78 -2.52 -10.09 21.86
CA TYR A 78 -2.69 -8.86 21.09
C TYR A 78 -1.41 -8.45 20.36
N LEU A 79 -0.26 -8.46 21.03
CA LEU A 79 1.02 -8.12 20.40
C LEU A 79 1.34 -9.09 19.26
N ILE A 80 1.18 -10.39 19.48
CA ILE A 80 1.41 -11.42 18.45
C ILE A 80 0.48 -11.20 17.25
N SER A 81 -0.83 -11.04 17.49
CA SER A 81 -1.80 -10.86 16.41
C SER A 81 -1.57 -9.54 15.65
N ALA A 82 -1.30 -8.45 16.37
CA ALA A 82 -1.01 -7.14 15.77
C ALA A 82 0.26 -7.16 14.93
N THR A 83 1.32 -7.84 15.38
CA THR A 83 2.56 -8.01 14.59
C THR A 83 2.30 -8.82 13.32
N ILE A 84 1.61 -9.96 13.41
CA ILE A 84 1.31 -10.80 12.23
C ILE A 84 0.48 -10.01 11.22
N ILE A 85 -0.59 -9.36 11.66
CA ILE A 85 -1.45 -8.54 10.79
C ILE A 85 -0.67 -7.39 10.16
N SER A 86 0.19 -6.71 10.92
CA SER A 86 1.02 -5.61 10.41
C SER A 86 2.00 -6.07 9.32
N ILE A 87 2.62 -7.24 9.50
CA ILE A 87 3.51 -7.83 8.48
C ILE A 87 2.72 -8.17 7.21
N LEU A 88 1.56 -8.81 7.34
CA LEU A 88 0.71 -9.17 6.20
C LEU A 88 0.27 -7.93 5.43
N LEU A 89 -0.23 -6.91 6.13
CA LEU A 89 -0.65 -5.66 5.52
C LEU A 89 0.53 -4.89 4.90
N GLY A 90 1.72 -4.94 5.51
CA GLY A 90 2.93 -4.36 4.94
C GLY A 90 3.34 -5.00 3.62
N ILE A 91 3.28 -6.34 3.53
CA ILE A 91 3.54 -7.09 2.29
C ILE A 91 2.52 -6.73 1.21
N VAL A 92 1.23 -6.71 1.56
CA VAL A 92 0.14 -6.34 0.63
C VAL A 92 0.30 -4.89 0.17
N GLY A 93 0.58 -3.96 1.08
CA GLY A 93 0.78 -2.55 0.80
C GLY A 93 1.98 -2.31 -0.13
N LEU A 94 3.09 -3.02 0.09
CA LEU A 94 4.27 -2.95 -0.79
C LEU A 94 3.95 -3.49 -2.19
N TYR A 95 3.27 -4.63 -2.27
CA TYR A 95 2.86 -5.22 -3.54
C TYR A 95 1.92 -4.29 -4.31
N LEU A 96 0.90 -3.74 -3.64
CA LEU A 96 -0.05 -2.81 -4.25
C LEU A 96 0.61 -1.50 -4.69
N SER A 97 1.49 -0.95 -3.85
CA SER A 97 2.29 0.24 -4.16
C SER A 97 3.08 0.06 -5.46
N HIS A 98 3.67 -1.13 -5.68
CA HIS A 98 4.37 -1.43 -6.94
C HIS A 98 3.43 -1.45 -8.15
N ARG A 99 2.26 -2.10 -8.03
CA ARG A 99 1.26 -2.22 -9.11
C ARG A 99 0.63 -0.89 -9.50
N VAL A 100 0.56 0.07 -8.57
CA VAL A 100 0.05 1.42 -8.81
C VAL A 100 1.15 2.34 -9.35
N ALA A 101 2.34 2.30 -8.76
CA ALA A 101 3.44 3.19 -9.15
C ALA A 101 4.01 2.86 -10.54
N GLY A 102 4.04 1.58 -10.91
CA GLY A 102 4.54 1.11 -12.21
C GLY A 102 3.91 1.80 -13.43
N PRO A 103 2.58 1.71 -13.63
CA PRO A 103 1.91 2.33 -14.77
C PRO A 103 1.98 3.86 -14.75
N ILE A 104 1.87 4.50 -13.59
CA ILE A 104 2.00 5.97 -13.45
C ILE A 104 3.39 6.43 -13.88
N TYR A 105 4.45 5.73 -13.44
CA TYR A 105 5.81 6.04 -13.83
C TYR A 105 6.02 5.88 -15.34
N ARG A 106 5.53 4.77 -15.92
CA ARG A 106 5.61 4.53 -17.37
C ARG A 106 4.89 5.60 -18.17
N LEU A 107 3.68 5.98 -17.75
CA LEU A 107 2.90 7.03 -18.41
C LEU A 107 3.66 8.37 -18.39
N ARG A 108 4.20 8.76 -17.24
CA ARG A 108 5.01 9.98 -17.09
C ARG A 108 6.24 9.97 -17.98
N GLU A 109 6.95 8.84 -18.01
CA GLU A 109 8.18 8.71 -18.79
C GLU A 109 7.91 8.74 -20.29
N SER A 110 6.87 8.03 -20.75
CA SER A 110 6.43 8.07 -22.15
C SER A 110 6.00 9.46 -22.58
N LEU A 111 5.23 10.18 -21.77
CA LEU A 111 4.86 11.57 -22.05
C LEU A 111 6.08 12.49 -22.15
N ARG A 112 7.06 12.32 -21.25
CA ARG A 112 8.31 13.06 -21.30
C ARG A 112 9.08 12.78 -22.60
N ASP A 113 9.16 11.52 -23.00
CA ASP A 113 9.85 11.10 -24.22
C ASP A 113 9.18 11.68 -25.48
N MET A 114 7.85 11.66 -25.54
CA MET A 114 7.07 12.26 -26.64
C MET A 114 7.35 13.75 -26.78
N ASN A 115 7.35 14.48 -25.65
CA ASN A 115 7.61 15.93 -25.63
C ASN A 115 9.05 16.28 -26.00
N GLN A 116 10.02 15.41 -25.73
CA GLN A 116 11.44 15.67 -26.04
C GLN A 116 11.81 15.32 -27.48
N LYS A 117 11.18 14.29 -28.05
CA LYS A 117 11.52 13.77 -29.38
C LYS A 117 10.55 14.21 -30.47
N ASP A 118 9.50 14.97 -30.14
CA ASP A 118 8.37 15.28 -31.04
C ASP A 118 7.82 14.03 -31.75
N THR A 119 7.80 12.89 -31.05
CA THR A 119 7.30 11.62 -31.59
C THR A 119 6.14 11.08 -30.76
N LEU A 120 5.04 10.75 -31.44
CA LEU A 120 3.86 10.13 -30.82
C LEU A 120 3.93 8.60 -30.97
N HIS A 121 3.83 7.88 -29.86
CA HIS A 121 3.87 6.41 -29.83
C HIS A 121 2.90 5.84 -28.78
N SER A 122 2.37 4.64 -29.03
CA SER A 122 1.48 3.97 -28.07
C SER A 122 2.22 3.54 -26.79
N ILE A 123 1.53 3.59 -25.66
CA ILE A 123 2.04 3.18 -24.34
C ILE A 123 1.55 1.76 -24.01
N THR A 124 2.34 1.03 -23.22
CA THR A 124 1.94 -0.29 -22.66
C THR A 124 2.24 -0.39 -21.17
N PHE A 125 1.34 -1.04 -20.43
CA PHE A 125 1.51 -1.37 -19.01
C PHE A 125 1.84 -2.85 -18.82
N ARG A 126 2.40 -3.22 -17.66
CA ARG A 126 2.70 -4.63 -17.32
C ARG A 126 1.41 -5.34 -16.99
N LYS A 127 1.31 -6.65 -17.24
CA LYS A 127 0.12 -7.50 -17.02
C LYS A 127 -0.58 -7.32 -15.66
N ASN A 128 0.19 -7.01 -14.61
CA ASN A 128 -0.32 -6.88 -13.25
C ASN A 128 -0.38 -5.41 -12.81
N ASP A 129 -0.30 -4.43 -13.69
CA ASP A 129 -0.44 -3.03 -13.29
C ASP A 129 -1.92 -2.71 -13.02
N PHE A 130 -2.20 -1.68 -12.22
CA PHE A 130 -3.56 -1.41 -11.74
C PHE A 130 -4.46 -0.76 -12.81
N PHE A 131 -3.92 0.14 -13.63
CA PHE A 131 -4.69 1.04 -14.51
C PHE A 131 -4.79 0.56 -15.96
N HIS A 132 -5.11 -0.72 -16.19
CA HIS A 132 -5.19 -1.27 -17.54
C HIS A 132 -6.32 -0.66 -18.39
N ASP A 133 -7.38 -0.19 -17.74
CA ASP A 133 -8.54 0.51 -18.30
C ASP A 133 -8.20 1.89 -18.89
N LEU A 134 -7.21 2.59 -18.31
CA LEU A 134 -6.75 3.88 -18.83
C LEU A 134 -5.96 3.76 -20.14
N LEU A 135 -5.30 2.62 -20.35
CA LEU A 135 -4.40 2.40 -21.48
C LEU A 135 -5.07 2.52 -22.86
N PRO A 136 -6.20 1.85 -23.16
CA PRO A 136 -6.85 1.97 -24.46
C PRO A 136 -7.34 3.39 -24.73
N ILE A 137 -7.88 4.09 -23.71
CA ILE A 137 -8.35 5.47 -23.84
C ILE A 137 -7.19 6.39 -24.21
N PHE A 138 -6.05 6.23 -23.53
CA PHE A 138 -4.87 7.04 -23.76
C PHE A 138 -4.24 6.79 -25.14
N ASN A 139 -4.10 5.52 -25.53
CA ASN A 139 -3.57 5.16 -26.84
C ASN A 139 -4.49 5.65 -27.97
N ARG A 140 -5.81 5.58 -27.78
CA ARG A 140 -6.76 6.13 -28.76
C ARG A 140 -6.60 7.63 -28.91
N HIS A 141 -6.37 8.36 -27.83
CA HIS A 141 -6.09 9.80 -27.90
C HIS A 141 -4.82 10.09 -28.71
N ILE A 142 -3.73 9.33 -28.47
CA ILE A 142 -2.49 9.47 -29.24
C ILE A 142 -2.72 9.24 -30.74
N GLU A 143 -3.48 8.20 -31.10
CA GLU A 143 -3.84 7.93 -32.50
C GLU A 143 -4.57 9.10 -33.16
N VAL A 144 -5.56 9.67 -32.47
CA VAL A 144 -6.34 10.81 -32.98
C VAL A 144 -5.46 12.07 -33.14
N VAL A 145 -4.53 12.32 -32.22
CA VAL A 145 -3.60 13.45 -32.35
C VAL A 145 -2.65 13.22 -33.52
N LYS A 146 -2.11 12.00 -33.65
CA LYS A 146 -1.21 11.63 -34.74
C LYS A 146 -1.88 11.81 -36.11
N SER A 147 -3.11 11.31 -36.27
CA SER A 147 -3.85 11.45 -37.54
C SER A 147 -4.13 12.91 -37.91
N LYS A 148 -4.43 13.76 -36.92
CA LYS A 148 -4.65 15.20 -37.15
C LYS A 148 -3.37 15.92 -37.61
N ILE A 149 -2.22 15.55 -37.06
CA ILE A 149 -0.93 16.11 -37.48
C ILE A 149 -0.61 15.68 -38.91
N GLU A 150 -0.82 14.40 -39.25
CA GLU A 150 -0.61 13.86 -40.60
C GLU A 150 -1.49 14.57 -41.64
N CYS A 151 -2.81 14.69 -41.40
CA CYS A 151 -3.71 15.42 -42.30
C CYS A 151 -3.28 16.88 -42.51
N ARG A 152 -2.90 17.58 -41.44
CA ARG A 152 -2.46 18.98 -41.53
C ARG A 152 -1.17 19.17 -42.32
N ASN A 153 -0.29 18.16 -42.32
CA ASN A 153 0.95 18.23 -43.10
C ASN A 153 0.67 17.92 -44.58
N SER A 154 -0.27 17.04 -44.89
CA SER A 154 -0.71 16.77 -46.28
C SER A 154 -1.40 17.97 -46.94
N ASP A 155 -2.11 18.81 -46.18
CA ASP A 155 -2.75 20.03 -46.71
C ASP A 155 -1.75 21.17 -47.02
N LYS A 156 -0.47 21.02 -46.62
CA LYS A 156 0.59 22.03 -46.80
C LYS A 156 1.56 21.71 -47.93
N GLU A 157 1.51 20.50 -48.48
CA GLU A 157 2.27 20.06 -49.67
C GLU A 157 1.43 20.23 -50.94
#